data_AF-A0A2X3DGY0-F1
#
_entry.id   AF-A0A2X3DGY0-F1
#
_cell.length_a   1.000
_cell.length_b   1.000
_cell.length_c   1.000
_cell.angle_alpha   90.00
_cell.angle_beta   90.00
_cell.angle_gamma   90.00
#
_symmetry.space_group_name_H-M   'P 1'
#
loop_
_entity.id
_entity.type
_entity.pdbx_description
1 polymer ?
#
loop_
_entity_poly.entity_id
_entity_poly.type
_entity_poly.pdbx_seq_one_letter_code
_entity_poly.pdbx_strand_id
1 'polypeptide(L)'
;MSRLLLLFVLAVVLNAQVHITNSVAFGASSLKIVFSDDMSDVEIITRKISNTSLYVDINAVLDNGKKVYYFPSHAQITIAQNTPKTTRIVIDNGNYMSHQIKIIQKNIYISFMDKIPESKQPTTKPTTTNPSATQPPSPKQITKPAQSNTPNQSKSNPQTQPKSTAQSQPKNQTNTQPKSTPKPTQPTTTATSTTSTKAQNPPKNPPKPAPTQVISTSSHTKNKYKIVIDAGHGGKDCGAIGETKVCEKHIVLKVAQALNKELKKRGYITYMTRDKDVYINLKERTDFANSKNADLFISIHANSVPKTSSKSPKGVETYFLSAARSDRARDVAEQENKDDIDVMNFFSKQTFLNSLNSHRLLASNKLAIDIQYGILNELKKNYQGIVDGGVREGPFWVLAGALMPSVLVEIGYNSNPIESVRLNDEKYQRFLAIGIANGVDGFIAKNY
;
A
#
# COMPACT_ATOMS: atom_id res chain seq x y z
N MET A 1 -32.37 9.21 -71.78
CA MET A 1 -31.67 8.05 -71.17
C MET A 1 -30.77 8.55 -70.03
N SER A 2 -30.38 7.66 -69.11
CA SER A 2 -29.61 8.01 -67.92
C SER A 2 -28.14 8.33 -68.22
N ARG A 3 -27.57 9.28 -67.46
CA ARG A 3 -26.15 9.29 -67.05
C ARG A 3 -26.03 9.71 -65.58
N LEU A 4 -26.31 8.76 -64.70
CA LEU A 4 -25.98 8.85 -63.27
C LEU A 4 -24.45 8.92 -63.12
N LEU A 5 -23.92 10.06 -62.65
CA LEU A 5 -22.48 10.23 -62.42
C LEU A 5 -22.08 9.55 -61.10
N LEU A 6 -21.65 8.28 -61.19
CA LEU A 6 -21.32 7.48 -60.02
C LEU A 6 -19.97 7.90 -59.41
N LEU A 7 -20.01 8.54 -58.25
CA LEU A 7 -18.85 8.96 -57.46
C LEU A 7 -18.11 7.75 -56.86
N PHE A 8 -17.15 7.20 -57.60
CA PHE A 8 -16.22 6.19 -57.08
C PHE A 8 -15.13 6.84 -56.22
N VAL A 9 -15.49 7.21 -54.99
CA VAL A 9 -14.49 7.52 -53.94
C VAL A 9 -13.85 6.20 -53.51
N LEU A 10 -12.74 5.84 -54.16
CA LEU A 10 -11.96 4.67 -53.80
C LEU A 10 -11.25 4.90 -52.46
N ALA A 11 -11.98 4.67 -51.37
CA ALA A 11 -11.45 4.70 -50.01
C ALA A 11 -10.49 3.50 -49.81
N VAL A 12 -9.24 3.66 -50.24
CA VAL A 12 -8.15 2.74 -49.90
C VAL A 12 -7.84 2.91 -48.42
N VAL A 13 -8.64 2.24 -47.58
CA VAL A 13 -8.33 2.06 -46.17
C VAL A 13 -7.11 1.14 -46.10
N LEU A 14 -5.94 1.77 -46.05
CA LEU A 14 -4.71 1.13 -45.60
C LEU A 14 -4.95 0.68 -44.16
N ASN A 15 -5.35 -0.59 -44.00
CA ASN A 15 -5.39 -1.24 -42.70
C ASN A 15 -3.97 -1.28 -42.13
N ALA A 16 -3.65 -0.26 -41.33
CA ALA A 16 -2.42 -0.21 -40.57
C ALA A 16 -2.32 -1.48 -39.72
N GLN A 17 -1.19 -2.18 -39.81
CA GLN A 17 -0.95 -3.33 -38.96
C GLN A 17 -0.82 -2.81 -37.53
N VAL A 18 -1.61 -3.33 -36.59
CA VAL A 18 -1.52 -2.89 -35.19
C VAL A 18 -0.19 -3.34 -34.59
N HIS A 19 0.45 -2.47 -33.81
CA HIS A 19 1.75 -2.69 -33.17
C HIS A 19 1.64 -2.67 -31.64
N ILE A 20 2.31 -3.60 -30.95
CA ILE A 20 2.52 -3.59 -29.48
C ILE A 20 3.75 -2.74 -29.19
N THR A 21 3.51 -1.44 -29.08
CA THR A 21 4.53 -0.39 -28.92
C THR A 21 5.20 -0.42 -27.56
N ASN A 22 4.51 -0.87 -26.50
CA ASN A 22 5.10 -1.01 -25.17
C ASN A 22 4.37 -2.04 -24.30
N SER A 23 5.02 -2.45 -23.20
CA SER A 23 4.46 -3.32 -22.18
C SER A 23 5.16 -3.08 -20.84
N VAL A 24 4.39 -2.91 -19.77
CA VAL A 24 4.88 -2.47 -18.45
C VAL A 24 4.06 -3.10 -17.33
N ALA A 25 4.74 -3.74 -16.37
CA ALA A 25 4.11 -4.24 -15.16
C ALA A 25 3.78 -3.07 -14.22
N PHE A 26 2.64 -3.13 -13.54
CA PHE A 26 2.18 -2.08 -12.63
C PHE A 26 1.40 -2.70 -11.46
N GLY A 27 1.54 -2.11 -10.27
CA GLY A 27 1.08 -2.75 -9.03
C GLY A 27 1.80 -4.07 -8.73
N ALA A 28 1.24 -4.88 -7.85
CA ALA A 28 1.80 -6.17 -7.44
C ALA A 28 1.67 -7.28 -8.50
N SER A 29 0.57 -7.24 -9.26
CA SER A 29 0.02 -8.43 -9.93
C SER A 29 -0.42 -8.20 -11.38
N SER A 30 -0.17 -7.01 -11.96
CA SER A 30 -0.78 -6.61 -13.23
C SER A 30 0.22 -6.19 -14.30
N LEU A 31 -0.14 -6.45 -15.56
CA LEU A 31 0.59 -6.07 -16.76
C LEU A 31 -0.30 -5.20 -17.65
N LYS A 32 0.26 -4.07 -18.11
CA LYS A 32 -0.31 -3.24 -19.17
C LYS A 32 0.45 -3.54 -20.47
N ILE A 33 -0.29 -3.80 -21.54
CA ILE A 33 0.22 -3.94 -22.91
C ILE A 33 -0.38 -2.81 -23.73
N VAL A 34 0.47 -2.03 -24.41
CA VAL A 34 0.10 -0.81 -25.14
C VAL A 34 0.20 -1.05 -26.64
N PHE A 35 -0.87 -0.71 -27.33
CA PHE A 35 -1.03 -0.86 -28.78
C PHE A 35 -0.88 0.50 -29.47
N SER A 36 -0.65 0.50 -30.79
CA SER A 36 -0.70 1.70 -31.63
C SER A 36 -2.11 2.30 -31.64
N ASP A 37 -3.09 1.44 -31.90
CA ASP A 37 -4.48 1.76 -32.23
C ASP A 37 -5.44 1.26 -31.14
N ASP A 38 -6.69 1.73 -31.18
CA ASP A 38 -7.71 1.30 -30.23
C ASP A 38 -8.02 -0.20 -30.36
N MET A 39 -8.18 -0.87 -29.23
CA MET A 39 -8.44 -2.31 -29.15
C MET A 39 -9.83 -2.63 -28.62
N SER A 40 -10.67 -1.63 -28.30
CA SER A 40 -11.88 -1.81 -27.49
C SER A 40 -12.91 -2.78 -28.09
N ASP A 41 -12.95 -2.88 -29.43
CA ASP A 41 -13.84 -3.80 -30.16
C ASP A 41 -13.20 -5.18 -30.46
N VAL A 42 -11.99 -5.46 -29.96
CA VAL A 42 -11.26 -6.72 -30.21
C VAL A 42 -11.70 -7.81 -29.23
N GLU A 43 -12.21 -8.93 -29.76
CA GLU A 43 -12.57 -10.09 -28.94
C GLU A 43 -11.33 -10.81 -28.36
N ILE A 44 -11.32 -11.05 -27.04
CA ILE A 44 -10.24 -11.77 -26.35
C ILE A 44 -10.56 -13.27 -26.27
N ILE A 45 -10.16 -14.01 -27.31
CA ILE A 45 -10.29 -15.47 -27.34
C ILE A 45 -9.14 -16.11 -26.56
N THR A 46 -9.43 -16.66 -25.38
CA THR A 46 -8.46 -17.43 -24.56
C THR A 46 -8.42 -18.90 -24.98
N ARG A 47 -7.24 -19.52 -24.93
CA ARG A 47 -7.03 -20.94 -25.24
C ARG A 47 -6.17 -21.60 -24.16
N LYS A 48 -6.73 -22.59 -23.45
CA LYS A 48 -6.08 -23.30 -22.34
C LYS A 48 -4.86 -24.11 -22.82
N ILE A 49 -3.76 -24.08 -22.05
CA ILE A 49 -2.56 -24.91 -22.27
C ILE A 49 -2.49 -26.00 -21.18
N SER A 50 -2.68 -25.60 -19.92
CA SER A 50 -2.58 -26.45 -18.74
C SER A 50 -3.66 -26.08 -17.72
N ASN A 51 -3.67 -26.69 -16.53
CA ASN A 51 -4.57 -26.27 -15.45
C ASN A 51 -4.19 -24.93 -14.79
N THR A 52 -3.01 -24.38 -15.06
CA THR A 52 -2.59 -23.05 -14.57
C THR A 52 -2.36 -22.03 -15.69
N SER A 53 -2.10 -22.49 -16.93
CA SER A 53 -1.68 -21.64 -18.06
C SER A 53 -2.65 -21.65 -19.24
N LEU A 54 -2.81 -20.49 -19.87
CA LEU A 54 -3.52 -20.29 -21.14
C LEU A 54 -2.76 -19.30 -22.04
N TYR A 55 -3.22 -19.11 -23.27
CA TYR A 55 -2.76 -18.02 -24.14
C TYR A 55 -3.91 -17.25 -24.78
N VAL A 56 -3.59 -16.04 -25.22
CA VAL A 56 -4.38 -15.21 -26.14
C VAL A 56 -3.51 -14.90 -27.34
N ASP A 57 -4.04 -15.04 -28.55
CA ASP A 57 -3.39 -14.61 -29.79
C ASP A 57 -4.03 -13.31 -30.28
N ILE A 58 -3.23 -12.25 -30.45
CA ILE A 58 -3.66 -10.94 -30.92
C ILE A 58 -3.06 -10.67 -32.31
N ASN A 59 -3.85 -10.13 -33.23
CA ASN A 59 -3.40 -9.69 -34.56
C ASN A 59 -2.61 -8.37 -34.46
N ALA A 60 -1.43 -8.43 -33.85
CA ALA A 60 -0.50 -7.32 -33.72
C ALA A 60 0.97 -7.78 -33.84
N VAL A 61 1.83 -6.87 -34.30
CA VAL A 61 3.29 -7.02 -34.36
C VAL A 61 3.92 -6.54 -33.04
N LEU A 62 5.04 -7.13 -32.62
CA LEU A 62 5.69 -6.89 -31.32
C LEU A 62 7.05 -6.20 -31.49
N ASP A 63 7.05 -4.88 -31.45
CA ASP A 63 8.20 -4.02 -31.78
C ASP A 63 9.44 -4.29 -30.93
N ASN A 64 9.23 -4.59 -29.64
CA ASN A 64 10.28 -4.71 -28.63
C ASN A 64 10.72 -6.16 -28.36
N GLY A 65 10.41 -7.08 -29.28
CA GLY A 65 10.75 -8.49 -29.16
C GLY A 65 10.08 -9.21 -27.97
N LYS A 66 10.50 -10.45 -27.71
CA LYS A 66 9.94 -11.29 -26.63
C LYS A 66 10.20 -10.65 -25.25
N LYS A 67 9.16 -10.52 -24.45
CA LYS A 67 9.26 -10.11 -23.03
C LYS A 67 8.62 -11.13 -22.10
N VAL A 68 9.14 -11.21 -20.88
CA VAL A 68 8.62 -12.05 -19.79
C VAL A 68 8.47 -11.19 -18.54
N TYR A 69 7.36 -11.37 -17.83
CA TYR A 69 7.05 -10.70 -16.58
C TYR A 69 6.70 -11.74 -15.53
N TYR A 70 7.31 -11.64 -14.36
CA TYR A 70 7.10 -12.55 -13.23
C TYR A 70 6.32 -11.82 -12.13
N PHE A 71 5.44 -12.57 -11.47
CA PHE A 71 4.48 -12.07 -10.47
C PHE A 71 4.48 -13.00 -9.24
N PRO A 72 3.81 -12.63 -8.13
CA PRO A 72 3.70 -13.48 -6.95
C PRO A 72 3.15 -14.90 -7.25
N SER A 73 3.39 -15.83 -6.32
CA SER A 73 2.88 -17.21 -6.41
C SER A 73 3.31 -18.01 -7.66
N HIS A 74 4.43 -17.62 -8.29
CA HIS A 74 4.96 -18.15 -9.55
C HIS A 74 4.08 -17.89 -10.80
N ALA A 75 3.20 -16.88 -10.73
CA ALA A 75 2.49 -16.42 -11.91
C ALA A 75 3.44 -15.69 -12.89
N GLN A 76 3.17 -15.83 -14.19
CA GLN A 76 4.04 -15.32 -15.26
C GLN A 76 3.21 -14.88 -16.47
N ILE A 77 3.62 -13.80 -17.13
CA ILE A 77 3.10 -13.44 -18.45
C ILE A 77 4.26 -13.36 -19.45
N THR A 78 4.11 -14.03 -20.59
CA THR A 78 5.10 -14.01 -21.69
C THR A 78 4.45 -13.44 -22.94
N ILE A 79 5.03 -12.40 -23.52
CA ILE A 79 4.60 -11.80 -24.79
C ILE A 79 5.65 -12.17 -25.84
N ALA A 80 5.25 -12.80 -26.94
CA ALA A 80 6.15 -13.19 -28.04
C ALA A 80 5.46 -13.14 -29.40
N GLN A 81 6.18 -12.72 -30.44
CA GLN A 81 5.73 -12.87 -31.83
C GLN A 81 5.55 -14.37 -32.15
N ASN A 82 4.39 -14.75 -32.67
CA ASN A 82 4.00 -16.14 -32.95
C ASN A 82 3.83 -16.40 -34.45
N THR A 83 3.37 -15.40 -35.21
CA THR A 83 3.42 -15.34 -36.67
C THR A 83 3.84 -13.92 -37.09
N PRO A 84 4.17 -13.62 -38.36
CA PRO A 84 4.48 -12.26 -38.82
C PRO A 84 3.39 -11.20 -38.58
N LYS A 85 2.16 -11.60 -38.23
CA LYS A 85 1.06 -10.68 -37.87
C LYS A 85 0.43 -10.95 -36.49
N THR A 86 0.83 -12.04 -35.82
CA THR A 86 0.19 -12.48 -34.58
C THR A 86 1.18 -12.50 -33.43
N THR A 87 0.86 -11.80 -32.34
CA THR A 87 1.58 -11.88 -31.07
C THR A 87 0.79 -12.76 -30.11
N ARG A 88 1.49 -13.73 -29.51
CA ARG A 88 0.95 -14.59 -28.46
C ARG A 88 1.29 -14.04 -27.10
N ILE A 89 0.26 -13.93 -26.25
CA ILE A 89 0.38 -13.59 -24.83
C ILE A 89 0.04 -14.85 -24.03
N VAL A 90 1.05 -15.50 -23.47
CA VAL A 90 0.89 -16.65 -22.56
C VAL A 90 0.74 -16.13 -21.14
N ILE A 91 -0.29 -16.59 -20.43
CA ILE A 91 -0.60 -16.23 -19.03
C ILE A 91 -0.55 -17.53 -18.23
N ASP A 92 0.41 -17.65 -17.31
CA ASP A 92 0.43 -18.69 -16.28
C ASP A 92 0.05 -18.08 -14.92
N ASN A 93 -0.91 -18.69 -14.25
CA ASN A 93 -1.43 -18.25 -12.96
C ASN A 93 -0.65 -18.84 -11.78
N GLY A 94 0.26 -19.79 -12.04
CA GLY A 94 0.85 -20.63 -11.00
C GLY A 94 -0.23 -21.39 -10.21
N ASN A 95 0.15 -21.86 -9.02
CA ASN A 95 -0.72 -22.72 -8.23
C ASN A 95 -1.86 -21.97 -7.51
N TYR A 96 -1.67 -20.68 -7.19
CA TYR A 96 -2.52 -19.97 -6.21
C TYR A 96 -3.27 -18.75 -6.76
N MET A 97 -2.96 -18.25 -7.97
CA MET A 97 -3.66 -17.09 -8.55
C MET A 97 -4.77 -17.50 -9.52
N SER A 98 -5.68 -16.58 -9.78
CA SER A 98 -6.50 -16.51 -10.99
C SER A 98 -6.19 -15.18 -11.70
N HIS A 99 -6.77 -14.93 -12.88
CA HIS A 99 -6.54 -13.68 -13.61
C HIS A 99 -7.81 -13.11 -14.22
N GLN A 100 -7.78 -11.80 -14.49
CA GLN A 100 -8.76 -11.08 -15.29
C GLN A 100 -8.05 -10.36 -16.44
N ILE A 101 -8.66 -10.36 -17.63
CA ILE A 101 -8.23 -9.56 -18.78
C ILE A 101 -9.26 -8.45 -19.00
N LYS A 102 -8.81 -7.22 -19.23
CA LYS A 102 -9.64 -6.05 -19.57
C LYS A 102 -8.96 -5.19 -20.62
N ILE A 103 -9.63 -4.96 -21.75
CA ILE A 103 -9.24 -3.92 -22.71
C ILE A 103 -9.78 -2.57 -22.21
N ILE A 104 -9.02 -1.48 -22.37
CA ILE A 104 -9.55 -0.12 -22.41
C ILE A 104 -8.74 0.68 -23.42
N GLN A 105 -9.41 1.20 -24.45
CA GLN A 105 -8.79 1.90 -25.57
C GLN A 105 -7.67 1.04 -26.19
N LYS A 106 -6.58 1.67 -26.63
CA LYS A 106 -5.34 1.03 -27.13
C LYS A 106 -4.51 0.23 -26.12
N ASN A 107 -5.14 -0.41 -25.13
CA ASN A 107 -4.43 -1.05 -24.02
C ASN A 107 -5.14 -2.33 -23.54
N ILE A 108 -4.42 -3.46 -23.56
CA ILE A 108 -4.82 -4.68 -22.84
C ILE A 108 -4.21 -4.65 -21.44
N TYR A 109 -5.02 -5.02 -20.45
CA TYR A 109 -4.59 -5.18 -19.07
C TYR A 109 -4.87 -6.61 -18.61
N ILE A 110 -3.88 -7.23 -17.98
CA ILE A 110 -3.98 -8.58 -17.39
C ILE A 110 -3.61 -8.43 -15.92
N SER A 111 -4.48 -8.89 -15.02
CA SER A 111 -4.32 -8.73 -13.57
C SER A 111 -4.51 -10.07 -12.87
N PHE A 112 -3.50 -10.52 -12.12
CA PHE A 112 -3.62 -11.66 -11.22
C PHE A 112 -4.29 -11.25 -9.89
N MET A 113 -5.04 -12.18 -9.31
CA MET A 113 -5.73 -12.07 -8.02
C MET A 113 -5.76 -13.45 -7.34
N ASP A 114 -5.94 -13.51 -6.02
CA ASP A 114 -5.98 -14.79 -5.29
C ASP A 114 -7.10 -15.73 -5.81
N LYS A 115 -6.84 -17.04 -5.81
CA LYS A 115 -7.92 -18.03 -5.95
C LYS A 115 -8.80 -17.98 -4.71
N ILE A 116 -10.00 -17.43 -4.84
CA ILE A 116 -11.06 -17.57 -3.83
C ILE A 116 -11.31 -19.08 -3.61
N PRO A 117 -11.23 -19.60 -2.38
CA PRO A 117 -11.52 -21.01 -2.12
C PRO A 117 -12.97 -21.37 -2.50
N GLU A 118 -13.15 -22.48 -3.23
CA GLU A 118 -14.47 -22.91 -3.76
C GLU A 118 -15.52 -23.19 -2.66
N SER A 119 -15.11 -23.31 -1.39
CA SER A 119 -15.98 -23.63 -0.26
C SER A 119 -16.97 -22.53 0.16
N LYS A 120 -17.01 -21.38 -0.52
CA LYS A 120 -17.96 -20.27 -0.24
C LYS A 120 -18.57 -19.58 -1.48
N GLN A 121 -18.80 -20.29 -2.58
CA GLN A 121 -19.84 -19.84 -3.52
C GLN A 121 -21.24 -20.08 -2.94
N PRO A 122 -22.14 -19.09 -2.89
CA PRO A 122 -23.56 -19.33 -2.62
C PRO A 122 -24.15 -20.16 -3.77
N THR A 123 -24.77 -21.30 -3.46
CA THR A 123 -25.43 -22.15 -4.46
C THR A 123 -26.72 -21.50 -4.94
N THR A 124 -26.63 -20.67 -5.97
CA THR A 124 -27.78 -20.13 -6.71
C THR A 124 -28.49 -21.27 -7.44
N LYS A 125 -29.41 -21.93 -6.73
CA LYS A 125 -30.33 -22.93 -7.28
C LYS A 125 -31.07 -22.31 -8.47
N PRO A 126 -31.21 -23.00 -9.62
CA PRO A 126 -31.90 -22.43 -10.78
C PRO A 126 -33.36 -22.11 -10.45
N THR A 127 -33.72 -20.83 -10.47
CA THR A 127 -35.11 -20.38 -10.35
C THR A 127 -35.78 -20.51 -11.71
N THR A 128 -36.64 -21.50 -11.87
CA THR A 128 -37.51 -21.63 -13.04
C THR A 128 -38.53 -20.48 -13.07
N THR A 129 -38.53 -19.72 -14.15
CA THR A 129 -39.50 -18.65 -14.39
C THR A 129 -40.86 -19.21 -14.80
N ASN A 130 -41.93 -18.80 -14.11
CA ASN A 130 -43.29 -18.92 -14.63
C ASN A 130 -44.14 -17.73 -14.14
N PRO A 131 -44.77 -16.92 -15.00
CA PRO A 131 -45.42 -15.67 -14.59
C PRO A 131 -46.94 -15.78 -14.41
N SER A 132 -47.46 -15.21 -13.33
CA SER A 132 -48.79 -14.56 -13.30
C SER A 132 -48.97 -13.72 -12.03
N ALA A 133 -49.87 -12.74 -12.10
CA ALA A 133 -50.06 -11.71 -11.08
C ALA A 133 -51.26 -11.98 -10.17
N THR A 134 -51.24 -11.38 -8.97
CA THR A 134 -52.39 -10.63 -8.43
C THR A 134 -51.95 -9.64 -7.35
N GLN A 135 -52.80 -8.65 -7.03
CA GLN A 135 -52.48 -7.52 -6.13
C GLN A 135 -52.70 -7.84 -4.62
N PRO A 136 -52.15 -7.02 -3.71
CA PRO A 136 -52.17 -7.28 -2.26
C PRO A 136 -53.31 -6.58 -1.50
N PRO A 137 -53.68 -7.08 -0.30
CA PRO A 137 -54.28 -6.27 0.77
C PRO A 137 -53.22 -5.77 1.76
N SER A 138 -53.49 -4.65 2.43
CA SER A 138 -52.68 -4.12 3.55
C SER A 138 -53.42 -4.29 4.91
N PRO A 139 -53.03 -3.64 6.01
CA PRO A 139 -52.26 -4.31 7.05
C PRO A 139 -53.03 -4.52 8.37
N LYS A 140 -52.49 -5.36 9.27
CA LYS A 140 -52.86 -5.40 10.69
C LYS A 140 -51.63 -5.36 11.60
N GLN A 141 -51.86 -4.84 12.81
CA GLN A 141 -50.89 -4.44 13.83
C GLN A 141 -51.14 -5.27 15.11
N ILE A 142 -50.38 -5.03 16.21
CA ILE A 142 -50.65 -5.50 17.61
C ILE A 142 -50.30 -7.01 17.81
N THR A 143 -49.58 -7.51 18.84
CA THR A 143 -48.97 -6.92 20.07
C THR A 143 -47.65 -7.63 20.47
N LYS A 144 -47.01 -7.13 21.55
CA LYS A 144 -45.89 -7.75 22.31
C LYS A 144 -46.36 -8.15 23.72
N PRO A 145 -45.89 -9.29 24.27
CA PRO A 145 -45.31 -9.34 25.62
C PRO A 145 -43.94 -10.09 25.59
N ALA A 146 -43.15 -10.31 26.63
CA ALA A 146 -42.85 -9.77 27.97
C ALA A 146 -41.96 -10.84 28.67
N GLN A 147 -41.36 -10.58 29.85
CA GLN A 147 -40.30 -11.43 30.45
C GLN A 147 -40.77 -12.34 31.61
N SER A 148 -39.99 -13.36 31.98
CA SER A 148 -40.11 -14.06 33.30
C SER A 148 -38.81 -14.73 33.80
N ASN A 149 -38.77 -15.06 35.10
CA ASN A 149 -37.55 -15.26 35.93
C ASN A 149 -37.59 -16.55 36.80
N THR A 150 -36.51 -17.22 37.23
CA THR A 150 -35.09 -17.20 36.78
C THR A 150 -34.33 -18.55 37.03
N PRO A 151 -34.17 -19.13 38.25
CA PRO A 151 -33.06 -20.09 38.48
C PRO A 151 -33.32 -21.43 39.23
N ASN A 152 -32.46 -22.43 38.94
CA ASN A 152 -31.78 -23.35 39.88
C ASN A 152 -30.60 -24.00 39.10
N GLN A 153 -29.35 -24.16 39.55
CA GLN A 153 -28.69 -24.60 40.80
C GLN A 153 -28.75 -26.12 41.12
N SER A 154 -27.68 -26.83 40.73
CA SER A 154 -26.95 -27.87 41.50
C SER A 154 -25.61 -28.13 40.75
N LYS A 155 -24.39 -28.18 41.30
CA LYS A 155 -23.76 -28.65 42.56
C LYS A 155 -23.56 -30.18 42.71
N SER A 156 -22.44 -30.68 42.18
CA SER A 156 -21.59 -31.66 42.91
C SER A 156 -20.15 -31.71 42.37
N ASN A 157 -19.21 -31.96 43.29
CA ASN A 157 -17.81 -32.34 43.13
C ASN A 157 -17.52 -33.23 44.37
N PRO A 158 -16.67 -34.26 44.32
CA PRO A 158 -15.28 -34.02 44.74
C PRO A 158 -14.19 -34.91 44.08
N GLN A 159 -13.14 -34.26 43.59
CA GLN A 159 -11.74 -34.43 44.04
C GLN A 159 -11.16 -35.85 44.23
N THR A 160 -10.07 -36.16 43.52
CA THR A 160 -8.97 -36.98 44.08
C THR A 160 -7.62 -36.72 43.39
N GLN A 161 -6.56 -36.69 44.20
CA GLN A 161 -5.13 -36.79 43.89
C GLN A 161 -4.55 -37.83 44.88
N PRO A 162 -3.36 -38.46 44.70
CA PRO A 162 -2.09 -37.85 44.28
C PRO A 162 -1.36 -38.73 43.21
N LYS A 163 -0.03 -38.82 43.00
CA LYS A 163 1.18 -38.45 43.76
C LYS A 163 2.41 -38.30 42.84
N SER A 164 3.53 -37.85 43.40
CA SER A 164 4.81 -37.53 42.75
C SER A 164 5.79 -38.69 42.61
N THR A 165 6.69 -38.61 41.61
CA THR A 165 8.09 -39.09 41.68
C THR A 165 8.99 -38.26 40.74
N ALA A 166 10.31 -38.36 40.91
CA ALA A 166 11.33 -37.60 40.17
C ALA A 166 12.62 -38.43 39.96
N GLN A 167 13.57 -37.87 39.19
CA GLN A 167 14.86 -38.49 38.78
C GLN A 167 14.70 -39.60 37.72
N SER A 168 15.69 -39.93 36.88
CA SER A 168 17.13 -39.59 36.85
C SER A 168 17.70 -39.39 35.42
N GLN A 169 18.98 -39.00 35.30
CA GLN A 169 19.74 -39.02 34.03
C GLN A 169 20.21 -40.45 33.67
N PRO A 170 20.66 -40.67 32.41
CA PRO A 170 22.12 -40.85 32.27
C PRO A 170 22.75 -40.17 31.02
N LYS A 171 24.07 -39.97 31.08
CA LYS A 171 24.97 -39.77 29.91
C LYS A 171 25.28 -41.17 29.31
N ASN A 172 25.80 -41.37 28.08
CA ASN A 172 26.52 -40.50 27.14
C ASN A 172 26.13 -40.92 25.67
N GLN A 173 26.91 -40.98 24.57
CA GLN A 173 28.33 -40.78 24.21
C GLN A 173 28.48 -40.54 22.66
N THR A 174 29.58 -39.91 22.24
CA THR A 174 30.36 -40.15 20.98
C THR A 174 29.78 -39.87 19.55
N ASN A 175 30.46 -38.94 18.84
CA ASN A 175 30.71 -38.79 17.38
C ASN A 175 29.54 -38.88 16.36
N THR A 176 29.45 -37.97 15.37
CA THR A 176 30.52 -37.65 14.39
C THR A 176 30.45 -36.22 13.82
N GLN A 177 31.59 -35.73 13.34
CA GLN A 177 31.77 -34.46 12.62
C GLN A 177 32.32 -34.73 11.22
N PRO A 178 31.95 -33.93 10.20
CA PRO A 178 32.84 -33.74 9.06
C PRO A 178 33.03 -32.29 8.60
N LYS A 179 34.27 -32.01 8.16
CA LYS A 179 34.70 -31.02 7.15
C LYS A 179 34.44 -29.51 7.41
N SER A 180 35.50 -28.85 7.86
CA SER A 180 35.84 -27.49 7.43
C SER A 180 36.43 -27.51 6.01
N THR A 181 36.22 -26.42 5.25
CA THR A 181 36.88 -26.12 3.97
C THR A 181 37.12 -24.60 3.84
N PRO A 182 38.05 -24.13 2.98
CA PRO A 182 38.83 -22.93 3.29
C PRO A 182 38.29 -21.58 2.78
N LYS A 183 38.82 -20.52 3.40
CA LYS A 183 38.65 -19.10 3.09
C LYS A 183 39.26 -18.72 1.71
N PRO A 184 38.57 -17.93 0.87
CA PRO A 184 39.14 -17.39 -0.37
C PRO A 184 40.26 -16.35 -0.15
N THR A 185 41.22 -16.33 -1.08
CA THR A 185 42.43 -15.48 -1.07
C THR A 185 42.16 -14.06 -1.54
N GLN A 186 42.87 -13.08 -0.98
CA GLN A 186 42.89 -11.69 -1.46
C GLN A 186 44.05 -11.49 -2.47
N PRO A 187 43.88 -10.80 -3.60
CA PRO A 187 44.96 -10.59 -4.56
C PRO A 187 46.06 -9.65 -4.04
N THR A 188 47.31 -10.09 -4.17
CA THR A 188 48.51 -9.25 -3.99
C THR A 188 48.71 -8.38 -5.24
N THR A 189 49.11 -7.12 -5.06
CA THR A 189 49.64 -6.27 -6.15
C THR A 189 50.99 -5.68 -5.77
N THR A 190 51.93 -5.69 -6.72
CA THR A 190 53.36 -5.41 -6.52
C THR A 190 53.65 -3.90 -6.46
N ALA A 191 54.68 -3.51 -5.71
CA ALA A 191 55.10 -2.11 -5.55
C ALA A 191 56.50 -1.82 -6.11
N THR A 192 56.55 -1.02 -7.18
CA THR A 192 57.70 -0.20 -7.63
C THR A 192 57.15 0.83 -8.64
N SER A 193 57.70 2.04 -8.81
CA SER A 193 58.93 2.64 -8.26
C SER A 193 58.75 4.12 -7.87
N THR A 194 59.82 4.77 -7.44
CA THR A 194 59.86 6.10 -6.82
C THR A 194 59.98 7.28 -7.80
N THR A 195 59.35 8.41 -7.46
CA THR A 195 59.94 9.74 -7.64
C THR A 195 59.54 10.65 -6.47
N SER A 196 60.37 11.63 -6.12
CA SER A 196 60.25 12.42 -4.88
C SER A 196 59.96 13.90 -5.13
N THR A 197 59.11 14.51 -4.28
CA THR A 197 59.05 15.96 -4.13
C THR A 197 58.80 16.41 -2.70
N LYS A 198 59.71 17.28 -2.26
CA LYS A 198 59.85 18.02 -1.00
C LYS A 198 58.54 18.46 -0.32
N ALA A 199 58.46 18.31 1.00
CA ALA A 199 57.33 18.76 1.82
C ALA A 199 57.27 20.29 2.01
N GLN A 200 56.05 20.82 2.17
CA GLN A 200 55.76 22.14 2.75
C GLN A 200 54.57 22.00 3.71
N ASN A 201 54.61 22.74 4.83
CA ASN A 201 53.57 22.68 5.86
C ASN A 201 52.34 23.54 5.48
N PRO A 202 51.10 23.07 5.72
CA PRO A 202 49.91 23.89 5.51
C PRO A 202 49.81 25.02 6.56
N PRO A 203 49.40 26.23 6.17
CA PRO A 203 49.20 27.34 7.11
C PRO A 203 48.03 27.10 8.07
N LYS A 204 48.13 27.66 9.26
CA LYS A 204 47.16 27.47 10.36
C LYS A 204 46.08 28.57 10.34
N ASN A 205 44.87 28.18 10.73
CA ASN A 205 43.66 29.01 10.95
C ASN A 205 42.87 29.43 9.69
N PRO A 206 41.56 29.10 9.59
CA PRO A 206 40.66 29.68 8.60
C PRO A 206 40.17 31.08 9.02
N PRO A 207 39.74 31.93 8.07
CA PRO A 207 39.21 33.26 8.39
C PRO A 207 37.83 33.19 9.08
N LYS A 208 37.62 34.10 10.04
CA LYS A 208 36.37 34.24 10.80
C LYS A 208 35.27 34.84 9.89
N PRO A 209 34.07 34.23 9.78
CA PRO A 209 32.96 34.82 9.02
C PRO A 209 32.45 36.11 9.69
N ALA A 210 32.02 37.06 8.86
CA ALA A 210 31.42 38.32 9.31
C ALA A 210 29.98 38.10 9.86
N PRO A 211 29.43 39.04 10.66
CA PRO A 211 28.09 38.88 11.23
C PRO A 211 27.00 38.96 10.13
N THR A 212 26.31 37.85 9.89
CA THR A 212 25.13 37.84 9.01
C THR A 212 24.02 38.68 9.63
N GLN A 213 23.55 39.68 8.89
CA GLN A 213 22.37 40.48 9.25
C GLN A 213 21.17 39.56 9.51
N VAL A 214 20.51 39.72 10.66
CA VAL A 214 19.37 38.87 11.04
C VAL A 214 18.12 39.36 10.29
N ILE A 215 17.91 38.81 9.09
CA ILE A 215 16.68 39.01 8.33
C ILE A 215 15.53 38.39 9.15
N SER A 216 14.68 39.24 9.73
CA SER A 216 13.49 38.82 10.45
C SER A 216 12.50 38.19 9.48
N THR A 217 12.43 36.86 9.48
CA THR A 217 11.51 36.12 8.62
C THR A 217 10.07 36.44 9.00
N SER A 218 9.39 37.17 8.11
CA SER A 218 8.00 37.58 8.27
C SER A 218 7.10 36.39 8.55
N SER A 219 6.17 36.53 9.51
CA SER A 219 5.17 35.51 9.84
C SER A 219 4.19 35.30 8.67
N HIS A 220 4.57 34.43 7.73
CA HIS A 220 3.67 33.97 6.67
C HIS A 220 2.51 33.21 7.33
N THR A 221 1.29 33.63 7.01
CA THR A 221 0.10 33.36 7.83
C THR A 221 -0.33 31.89 7.77
N LYS A 222 0.18 31.06 8.69
CA LYS A 222 -0.17 29.63 8.83
C LYS A 222 -1.68 29.38 8.92
N ASN A 223 -2.43 30.35 9.44
CA ASN A 223 -3.89 30.43 9.49
C ASN A 223 -4.63 30.32 8.14
N LYS A 224 -3.92 30.26 7.01
CA LYS A 224 -4.50 29.97 5.69
C LYS A 224 -4.58 28.48 5.35
N TYR A 225 -3.65 27.66 5.85
CA TYR A 225 -3.53 26.26 5.42
C TYR A 225 -4.48 25.33 6.18
N LYS A 226 -5.16 24.47 5.42
CA LYS A 226 -6.11 23.46 5.86
C LYS A 226 -5.49 22.08 5.79
N ILE A 227 -5.45 21.38 6.91
CA ILE A 227 -4.86 20.03 7.01
C ILE A 227 -5.96 19.04 7.42
N VAL A 228 -6.10 17.96 6.65
CA VAL A 228 -7.00 16.86 6.99
C VAL A 228 -6.18 15.72 7.57
N ILE A 229 -6.51 15.35 8.80
CA ILE A 229 -5.88 14.28 9.54
C ILE A 229 -6.83 13.08 9.49
N ASP A 230 -6.36 11.99 8.90
CA ASP A 230 -7.08 10.74 8.85
C ASP A 230 -6.55 9.76 9.91
N ALA A 231 -7.46 9.19 10.70
CA ALA A 231 -7.13 8.16 11.67
C ALA A 231 -7.53 6.79 11.10
N GLY A 232 -6.54 5.96 10.76
CA GLY A 232 -6.75 4.66 10.13
C GLY A 232 -7.78 3.79 10.85
N HIS A 233 -8.46 2.91 10.12
CA HIS A 233 -9.46 1.96 10.64
C HIS A 233 -10.64 2.65 11.36
N GLY A 234 -11.33 1.94 12.26
CA GLY A 234 -12.37 2.46 13.14
C GLY A 234 -13.65 1.62 13.16
N GLY A 235 -14.40 1.69 14.27
CA GLY A 235 -15.68 0.99 14.43
C GLY A 235 -15.51 -0.52 14.35
N LYS A 236 -16.06 -1.14 13.29
CA LYS A 236 -15.95 -2.58 12.99
C LYS A 236 -14.52 -3.03 12.67
N ASP A 237 -13.70 -2.13 12.14
CA ASP A 237 -12.33 -2.39 11.73
C ASP A 237 -11.37 -1.99 12.85
N CYS A 238 -10.63 -2.97 13.35
CA CYS A 238 -9.66 -2.88 14.45
C CYS A 238 -8.28 -2.34 13.99
N GLY A 239 -7.94 -2.49 12.71
CA GLY A 239 -6.55 -2.55 12.26
C GLY A 239 -5.79 -3.71 12.92
N ALA A 240 -4.48 -3.56 13.05
CA ALA A 240 -3.64 -4.55 13.71
C ALA A 240 -3.90 -4.67 15.22
N ILE A 241 -4.12 -5.91 15.69
CA ILE A 241 -4.06 -6.26 17.13
C ILE A 241 -2.60 -6.51 17.51
N GLY A 242 -2.02 -5.55 18.23
CA GLY A 242 -0.61 -5.57 18.63
C GLY A 242 -0.26 -6.51 19.78
N GLU A 243 0.98 -6.43 20.25
CA GLU A 243 1.45 -7.27 21.35
C GLU A 243 0.86 -6.88 22.71
N THR A 244 0.55 -5.62 22.93
CA THR A 244 -0.26 -5.16 24.08
C THR A 244 -1.75 -5.55 23.98
N LYS A 245 -2.14 -6.23 22.89
CA LYS A 245 -3.52 -6.64 22.54
C LYS A 245 -4.49 -5.45 22.33
N VAL A 246 -3.96 -4.24 22.19
CA VAL A 246 -4.68 -3.04 21.78
C VAL A 246 -4.86 -3.01 20.25
N CYS A 247 -6.09 -2.76 19.79
CA CYS A 247 -6.39 -2.46 18.39
C CYS A 247 -5.74 -1.14 17.96
N GLU A 248 -5.04 -1.17 16.84
CA GLU A 248 -4.48 -0.02 16.13
C GLU A 248 -5.44 1.18 16.04
N LYS A 249 -6.73 0.94 15.73
CA LYS A 249 -7.77 1.99 15.61
C LYS A 249 -7.84 2.95 16.80
N HIS A 250 -7.45 2.51 18.00
CA HIS A 250 -7.45 3.32 19.23
C HIS A 250 -6.15 4.11 19.40
N ILE A 251 -5.01 3.49 19.06
CA ILE A 251 -3.67 4.12 19.06
C ILE A 251 -3.67 5.29 18.08
N VAL A 252 -4.04 5.04 16.82
CA VAL A 252 -3.99 6.06 15.76
C VAL A 252 -4.99 7.18 15.99
N LEU A 253 -6.14 6.90 16.62
CA LEU A 253 -7.11 7.93 17.02
C LEU A 253 -6.51 8.88 18.07
N LYS A 254 -5.86 8.36 19.12
CA LYS A 254 -5.21 9.22 20.14
C LYS A 254 -4.11 10.09 19.52
N VAL A 255 -3.27 9.53 18.65
CA VAL A 255 -2.21 10.28 17.96
C VAL A 255 -2.80 11.34 17.02
N ALA A 256 -3.86 11.01 16.26
CA ALA A 256 -4.55 11.96 15.40
C ALA A 256 -5.21 13.11 16.19
N GLN A 257 -5.83 12.82 17.35
CA GLN A 257 -6.37 13.84 18.25
C GLN A 257 -5.28 14.74 18.84
N ALA A 258 -4.12 14.17 19.22
CA ALA A 258 -2.97 14.93 19.69
C ALA A 258 -2.38 15.83 18.59
N LEU A 259 -2.25 15.32 17.36
CA LEU A 259 -1.79 16.07 16.19
C LEU A 259 -2.74 17.22 15.85
N ASN A 260 -4.05 16.95 15.86
CA ASN A 260 -5.10 17.95 15.66
C ASN A 260 -4.97 19.11 16.66
N LYS A 261 -4.71 18.81 17.94
CA LYS A 261 -4.51 19.82 18.99
C LYS A 261 -3.23 20.64 18.79
N GLU A 262 -2.11 19.99 18.42
CA GLU A 262 -0.83 20.67 18.24
C GLU A 262 -0.79 21.51 16.94
N LEU A 263 -1.40 21.06 15.85
CA LEU A 263 -1.51 21.83 14.61
C LEU A 263 -2.44 23.05 14.78
N LYS A 264 -3.60 22.93 15.45
CA LYS A 264 -4.45 24.09 15.79
C LYS A 264 -3.70 25.13 16.62
N LYS A 265 -2.91 24.68 17.61
CA LYS A 265 -2.05 25.56 18.42
C LYS A 265 -0.99 26.30 17.60
N ARG A 266 -0.55 25.73 16.47
CA ARG A 266 0.39 26.37 15.51
C ARG A 266 -0.31 27.27 14.47
N GLY A 267 -1.63 27.44 14.59
CA GLY A 267 -2.44 28.31 13.73
C GLY A 267 -3.11 27.60 12.55
N TYR A 268 -2.83 26.31 12.30
CA TYR A 268 -3.41 25.59 11.17
C TYR A 268 -4.91 25.36 11.32
N ILE A 269 -5.65 25.49 10.21
CA ILE A 269 -7.04 25.02 10.14
C ILE A 269 -6.96 23.49 10.00
N THR A 270 -7.65 22.75 10.85
CA THR A 270 -7.61 21.27 10.81
C THR A 270 -8.98 20.64 10.88
N TYR A 271 -9.12 19.54 10.13
CA TYR A 271 -10.27 18.64 10.16
C TYR A 271 -9.77 17.22 10.40
N MET A 272 -10.60 16.38 11.04
CA MET A 272 -10.34 14.96 11.19
C MET A 272 -11.38 14.17 10.40
N THR A 273 -11.01 13.05 9.78
CA THR A 273 -12.00 12.14 9.14
C THR A 273 -12.93 11.55 10.19
N ARG A 274 -12.37 11.07 11.30
CA ARG A 274 -13.07 10.68 12.53
C ARG A 274 -12.40 11.25 13.76
N ASP A 275 -13.21 11.74 14.71
CA ASP A 275 -12.81 12.19 16.05
C ASP A 275 -13.09 11.13 17.14
N LYS A 276 -13.75 10.03 16.76
CA LYS A 276 -14.27 8.96 17.62
C LYS A 276 -14.10 7.58 16.97
N ASP A 277 -14.54 6.53 17.65
CA ASP A 277 -14.47 5.15 17.18
C ASP A 277 -15.63 4.80 16.24
N VAL A 278 -15.53 5.24 14.98
CA VAL A 278 -16.47 4.94 13.88
C VAL A 278 -15.71 4.45 12.65
N TYR A 279 -16.34 3.56 11.87
CA TYR A 279 -15.80 3.11 10.59
C TYR A 279 -16.04 4.17 9.50
N ILE A 280 -15.06 4.33 8.60
CA ILE A 280 -15.14 5.17 7.41
C ILE A 280 -14.44 4.41 6.26
N ASN A 281 -15.09 4.33 5.09
CA ASN A 281 -14.58 3.68 3.89
C ASN A 281 -13.31 4.38 3.37
N LEU A 282 -12.40 3.67 2.68
CA LEU A 282 -11.13 4.25 2.23
C LEU A 282 -11.32 5.41 1.25
N LYS A 283 -12.36 5.36 0.40
CA LYS A 283 -12.73 6.43 -0.52
C LYS A 283 -13.21 7.69 0.23
N GLU A 284 -14.14 7.52 1.17
CA GLU A 284 -14.79 8.59 1.93
C GLU A 284 -13.79 9.50 2.66
N ARG A 285 -12.68 8.93 3.14
CA ARG A 285 -11.57 9.67 3.78
C ARG A 285 -10.98 10.72 2.85
N THR A 286 -10.79 10.37 1.57
CA THR A 286 -10.28 11.29 0.55
C THR A 286 -11.37 12.24 0.01
N ASP A 287 -12.61 11.77 -0.16
CA ASP A 287 -13.74 12.64 -0.53
C ASP A 287 -13.94 13.74 0.51
N PHE A 288 -13.87 13.40 1.80
CA PHE A 288 -13.94 14.35 2.90
C PHE A 288 -12.80 15.38 2.81
N ALA A 289 -11.57 14.95 2.54
CA ALA A 289 -10.44 15.86 2.39
C ALA A 289 -10.60 16.84 1.22
N ASN A 290 -11.07 16.31 0.08
CA ASN A 290 -11.41 17.10 -1.11
C ASN A 290 -12.53 18.11 -0.80
N SER A 291 -13.56 17.70 -0.03
CA SER A 291 -14.71 18.55 0.36
C SER A 291 -14.35 19.76 1.24
N LYS A 292 -13.16 19.78 1.85
CA LYS A 292 -12.67 20.94 2.62
C LYS A 292 -11.77 21.85 1.80
N ASN A 293 -11.40 21.45 0.58
CA ASN A 293 -10.28 21.99 -0.18
C ASN A 293 -9.02 22.02 0.70
N ALA A 294 -8.66 20.88 1.28
CA ALA A 294 -7.47 20.79 2.12
C ALA A 294 -6.18 20.95 1.30
N ASP A 295 -5.18 21.59 1.90
CA ASP A 295 -3.85 21.77 1.31
C ASP A 295 -2.95 20.56 1.57
N LEU A 296 -3.21 19.81 2.65
CA LEU A 296 -2.50 18.58 3.01
C LEU A 296 -3.44 17.49 3.52
N PHE A 297 -3.14 16.23 3.20
CA PHE A 297 -3.78 15.04 3.78
C PHE A 297 -2.73 14.15 4.47
N ILE A 298 -2.99 13.79 5.73
CA ILE A 298 -2.09 12.96 6.56
C ILE A 298 -2.91 11.83 7.19
N SER A 299 -2.79 10.61 6.66
CA SER A 299 -3.34 9.41 7.29
C SER A 299 -2.34 8.81 8.28
N ILE A 300 -2.84 8.24 9.39
CA ILE A 300 -2.04 7.73 10.50
C ILE A 300 -2.41 6.26 10.75
N HIS A 301 -1.42 5.38 10.59
CA HIS A 301 -1.47 3.92 10.78
C HIS A 301 -0.31 3.48 11.71
N ALA A 302 -0.39 2.27 12.27
CA ALA A 302 0.59 1.71 13.21
C ALA A 302 0.90 0.23 12.90
N ASN A 303 1.69 0.06 11.85
CA ASN A 303 2.14 -1.14 11.14
C ASN A 303 2.20 -2.48 11.92
N SER A 304 2.09 -3.58 11.17
CA SER A 304 2.15 -4.92 11.73
C SER A 304 2.83 -5.90 10.78
N VAL A 305 3.32 -7.02 11.33
CA VAL A 305 3.63 -8.23 10.59
C VAL A 305 2.76 -9.39 11.09
N PRO A 306 2.48 -10.41 10.26
CA PRO A 306 1.76 -11.60 10.69
C PRO A 306 2.42 -12.26 11.92
N LYS A 307 1.61 -12.76 12.86
CA LYS A 307 2.09 -13.43 14.09
C LYS A 307 2.96 -14.67 13.85
N THR A 308 2.96 -15.20 12.63
CA THR A 308 3.82 -16.29 12.16
C THR A 308 5.21 -15.82 11.69
N SER A 309 5.44 -14.51 11.62
CA SER A 309 6.73 -13.92 11.25
C SER A 309 7.76 -14.07 12.36
N SER A 310 8.90 -14.69 12.03
CA SER A 310 10.10 -14.67 12.89
C SER A 310 10.83 -13.31 12.89
N LYS A 311 10.47 -12.40 11.98
CA LYS A 311 10.99 -11.02 11.96
C LYS A 311 10.21 -10.17 12.97
N SER A 312 10.93 -9.44 13.82
CA SER A 312 10.38 -8.39 14.68
C SER A 312 10.87 -7.01 14.19
N PRO A 313 10.33 -6.49 13.07
CA PRO A 313 10.68 -5.16 12.56
C PRO A 313 10.19 -4.06 13.52
N LYS A 314 10.75 -2.86 13.34
CA LYS A 314 10.47 -1.68 14.17
C LYS A 314 10.88 -0.40 13.42
N GLY A 315 10.37 0.74 13.89
CA GLY A 315 10.69 2.06 13.37
C GLY A 315 9.52 2.74 12.67
N VAL A 316 9.70 4.03 12.41
CA VAL A 316 8.71 4.87 11.72
C VAL A 316 8.95 4.78 10.22
N GLU A 317 7.89 4.67 9.43
CA GLU A 317 7.93 4.73 7.96
C GLU A 317 6.91 5.76 7.47
N THR A 318 7.20 6.51 6.40
CA THR A 318 6.23 7.44 5.81
C THR A 318 6.06 7.17 4.32
N TYR A 319 4.81 7.00 3.90
CA TYR A 319 4.43 6.54 2.57
C TYR A 319 3.73 7.63 1.76
N PHE A 320 4.01 7.68 0.46
CA PHE A 320 3.24 8.45 -0.52
C PHE A 320 2.72 7.55 -1.65
N LEU A 321 1.66 7.99 -2.34
CA LEU A 321 1.05 7.20 -3.40
C LEU A 321 1.94 7.10 -4.64
N SER A 322 2.35 5.88 -5.00
CA SER A 322 2.90 5.53 -6.32
C SER A 322 2.83 3.99 -6.46
N ALA A 323 3.32 3.42 -7.56
CA ALA A 323 3.50 1.97 -7.64
C ALA A 323 4.58 1.53 -6.63
N ALA A 324 4.31 0.51 -5.82
CA ALA A 324 5.29 0.00 -4.86
C ALA A 324 6.56 -0.49 -5.57
N ARG A 325 7.72 0.00 -5.13
CA ARG A 325 9.05 -0.43 -5.63
C ARG A 325 9.84 -1.29 -4.63
N SER A 326 9.19 -1.83 -3.60
CA SER A 326 9.78 -2.81 -2.69
C SER A 326 8.71 -3.73 -2.12
N ASP A 327 9.03 -4.99 -1.85
CA ASP A 327 8.12 -5.94 -1.18
C ASP A 327 7.60 -5.35 0.13
N ARG A 328 8.48 -4.75 0.94
CA ARG A 328 8.12 -4.05 2.17
C ARG A 328 6.97 -3.05 1.99
N ALA A 329 6.97 -2.27 0.91
CA ALA A 329 5.92 -1.30 0.63
C ALA A 329 4.66 -1.92 0.00
N ARG A 330 4.82 -3.03 -0.74
CA ARG A 330 3.69 -3.81 -1.25
C ARG A 330 2.94 -4.49 -0.11
N ASP A 331 3.63 -5.25 0.73
CA ASP A 331 3.05 -6.08 1.80
C ASP A 331 2.22 -5.22 2.79
N VAL A 332 2.65 -3.98 3.03
CA VAL A 332 1.91 -3.00 3.86
C VAL A 332 0.71 -2.43 3.13
N ALA A 333 0.84 -1.97 1.88
CA ALA A 333 -0.31 -1.52 1.09
C ALA A 333 -1.35 -2.64 0.89
N GLU A 334 -0.91 -3.89 0.70
CA GLU A 334 -1.75 -5.09 0.67
C GLU A 334 -2.39 -5.42 2.02
N GLN A 335 -1.93 -4.87 3.14
CA GLN A 335 -2.63 -4.95 4.42
C GLN A 335 -3.69 -3.87 4.54
N GLU A 336 -3.32 -2.60 4.31
CA GLU A 336 -4.22 -1.45 4.52
C GLU A 336 -5.34 -1.36 3.47
N ASN A 337 -5.21 -2.06 2.34
CA ASN A 337 -6.22 -2.12 1.28
C ASN A 337 -7.24 -3.28 1.44
N LYS A 338 -7.21 -4.09 2.53
CA LYS A 338 -7.98 -5.35 2.61
C LYS A 338 -9.50 -5.21 2.74
N ASP A 339 -9.98 -4.21 3.46
CA ASP A 339 -11.39 -4.13 3.89
C ASP A 339 -12.33 -3.47 2.86
N ASP A 340 -11.90 -3.26 1.62
CA ASP A 340 -12.58 -2.37 0.67
C ASP A 340 -12.56 -2.89 -0.79
N ILE A 341 -13.39 -3.89 -1.09
CA ILE A 341 -13.50 -4.50 -2.43
C ILE A 341 -14.14 -3.55 -3.45
N ASP A 342 -15.14 -2.76 -3.04
CA ASP A 342 -15.80 -1.79 -3.94
C ASP A 342 -14.87 -0.65 -4.35
N VAL A 343 -13.92 -0.31 -3.49
CA VAL A 343 -12.81 0.62 -3.75
C VAL A 343 -11.91 0.14 -4.90
N MET A 344 -11.69 -1.16 -5.08
CA MET A 344 -10.96 -1.70 -6.25
C MET A 344 -11.69 -1.43 -7.57
N ASN A 345 -13.03 -1.42 -7.56
CA ASN A 345 -13.84 -1.06 -8.72
C ASN A 345 -13.89 0.46 -8.94
N PHE A 346 -14.00 1.27 -7.87
CA PHE A 346 -14.02 2.72 -7.98
C PHE A 346 -12.68 3.33 -8.43
N PHE A 347 -11.55 2.86 -7.88
CA PHE A 347 -10.21 3.34 -8.26
C PHE A 347 -9.68 2.71 -9.56
N SER A 348 -10.57 2.17 -10.40
CA SER A 348 -10.21 1.54 -11.68
C SER A 348 -9.58 2.54 -12.66
N LYS A 349 -8.24 2.52 -12.68
CA LYS A 349 -7.33 3.28 -13.55
C LYS A 349 -7.38 4.80 -13.41
N GLN A 350 -8.50 5.46 -13.72
CA GLN A 350 -8.49 6.88 -14.07
C GLN A 350 -8.02 7.77 -12.92
N THR A 351 -8.51 7.54 -11.70
CA THR A 351 -8.15 8.35 -10.52
C THR A 351 -6.70 8.09 -10.07
N PHE A 352 -6.23 6.83 -10.06
CA PHE A 352 -4.84 6.52 -9.70
C PHE A 352 -3.84 7.06 -10.74
N LEU A 353 -4.16 6.99 -12.03
CA LEU A 353 -3.30 7.54 -13.09
C LEU A 353 -3.30 9.07 -13.10
N ASN A 354 -4.46 9.72 -12.92
CA ASN A 354 -4.53 11.17 -12.73
C ASN A 354 -3.90 11.64 -11.41
N SER A 355 -3.74 10.72 -10.44
CA SER A 355 -3.07 11.01 -9.16
C SER A 355 -1.54 11.12 -9.31
N LEU A 356 -0.97 10.46 -10.33
CA LEU A 356 0.45 10.56 -10.71
C LEU A 356 0.80 11.88 -11.44
N ASN A 357 0.04 12.95 -11.19
CA ASN A 357 0.44 14.31 -11.51
C ASN A 357 1.79 14.63 -10.85
N SER A 358 2.85 14.76 -11.67
CA SER A 358 4.25 14.78 -11.22
C SER A 358 4.54 15.79 -10.12
N HIS A 359 3.89 16.96 -10.17
CA HIS A 359 4.03 18.01 -9.15
C HIS A 359 3.45 17.58 -7.79
N ARG A 360 2.27 16.97 -7.75
CA ARG A 360 1.67 16.46 -6.52
C ARG A 360 2.47 15.31 -5.96
N LEU A 361 2.93 14.39 -6.81
CA LEU A 361 3.76 13.26 -6.41
C LEU A 361 5.07 13.74 -5.74
N LEU A 362 5.72 14.75 -6.33
CA LEU A 362 6.91 15.39 -5.76
C LEU A 362 6.61 16.11 -4.44
N ALA A 363 5.46 16.78 -4.33
CA ALA A 363 5.03 17.45 -3.09
C ALA A 363 4.71 16.45 -1.97
N SER A 364 4.01 15.34 -2.25
CA SER A 364 3.77 14.26 -1.28
C SER A 364 5.08 13.62 -0.80
N ASN A 365 6.06 13.42 -1.69
CA ASN A 365 7.38 12.90 -1.34
C ASN A 365 8.15 13.88 -0.42
N LYS A 366 8.19 15.18 -0.77
CA LYS A 366 8.76 16.23 0.11
C LYS A 366 8.08 16.27 1.48
N LEU A 367 6.75 16.21 1.52
CA LEU A 367 5.95 16.17 2.76
C LEU A 367 6.28 14.93 3.60
N ALA A 368 6.42 13.77 2.97
CA ALA A 368 6.82 12.53 3.64
C ALA A 368 8.23 12.63 4.24
N ILE A 369 9.20 13.21 3.52
CA ILE A 369 10.57 13.43 4.01
C ILE A 369 10.58 14.34 5.24
N ASP A 370 9.85 15.45 5.21
CA ASP A 370 9.84 16.38 6.33
C ASP A 370 9.07 15.86 7.55
N ILE A 371 7.98 15.10 7.35
CA ILE A 371 7.27 14.40 8.43
C ILE A 371 8.15 13.29 9.04
N GLN A 372 8.78 12.44 8.22
CA GLN A 372 9.71 11.40 8.68
C GLN A 372 10.84 12.01 9.53
N TYR A 373 11.48 13.07 9.02
CA TYR A 373 12.54 13.80 9.72
C TYR A 373 12.05 14.44 11.03
N GLY A 374 10.88 15.08 11.01
CA GLY A 374 10.26 15.72 12.17
C GLY A 374 9.94 14.73 13.30
N ILE A 375 9.39 13.56 12.96
CA ILE A 375 9.13 12.47 13.92
C ILE A 375 10.43 11.96 14.53
N LEU A 376 11.41 11.60 13.69
CA LEU A 376 12.67 11.03 14.15
C LEU A 376 13.42 11.99 15.08
N ASN A 377 13.45 13.29 14.75
CA ASN A 377 14.07 14.30 15.59
C ASN A 377 13.35 14.52 16.92
N GLU A 378 12.02 14.40 16.99
CA GLU A 378 11.28 14.57 18.24
C GLU A 378 11.44 13.35 19.16
N LEU A 379 11.31 12.13 18.61
CA LEU A 379 11.40 10.89 19.38
C LEU A 379 12.82 10.64 19.91
N LYS A 380 13.86 10.88 19.11
CA LYS A 380 15.28 10.63 19.49
C LYS A 380 15.75 11.49 20.67
N LYS A 381 15.06 12.59 21.01
CA LYS A 381 15.31 13.40 22.23
C LYS A 381 14.99 12.66 23.53
N ASN A 382 14.02 11.73 23.48
CA ASN A 382 13.40 11.15 24.68
C ASN A 382 13.46 9.60 24.71
N TYR A 383 13.59 8.94 23.56
CA TYR A 383 13.52 7.48 23.44
C TYR A 383 14.73 6.94 22.68
N GLN A 384 15.42 5.97 23.28
CA GLN A 384 16.54 5.27 22.62
C GLN A 384 16.03 4.22 21.62
N GLY A 385 16.88 3.87 20.65
CA GLY A 385 16.63 2.76 19.71
C GLY A 385 15.50 2.99 18.70
N ILE A 386 15.11 4.26 18.48
CA ILE A 386 14.20 4.71 17.42
C ILE A 386 14.84 4.43 16.05
N VAL A 387 14.16 3.65 15.23
CA VAL A 387 14.61 3.28 13.88
C VAL A 387 13.94 4.15 12.84
N ASP A 388 14.72 4.55 11.84
CA ASP A 388 14.25 5.17 10.61
C ASP A 388 13.98 4.06 9.58
N GLY A 389 12.71 3.79 9.30
CA GLY A 389 12.30 2.87 8.25
C GLY A 389 12.26 3.52 6.85
N GLY A 390 12.50 4.83 6.77
CA GLY A 390 12.59 5.62 5.55
C GLY A 390 11.25 6.09 4.98
N VAL A 391 11.36 6.92 3.94
CA VAL A 391 10.24 7.33 3.07
C VAL A 391 10.10 6.35 1.91
N ARG A 392 8.85 5.99 1.57
CA ARG A 392 8.54 4.93 0.60
C ARG A 392 7.36 5.28 -0.30
N GLU A 393 7.29 4.63 -1.46
CA GLU A 393 6.15 4.68 -2.36
C GLU A 393 5.32 3.39 -2.29
N GLY A 394 4.00 3.50 -2.29
CA GLY A 394 3.09 2.35 -2.31
C GLY A 394 1.65 2.66 -2.78
N PRO A 395 0.89 1.65 -3.25
CA PRO A 395 -0.43 1.82 -3.85
C PRO A 395 -1.54 1.84 -2.78
N PHE A 396 -1.48 2.78 -1.85
CA PHE A 396 -2.46 2.92 -0.77
C PHE A 396 -3.76 3.56 -1.26
N TRP A 397 -4.91 2.87 -1.18
CA TRP A 397 -6.17 3.43 -1.68
C TRP A 397 -6.65 4.66 -0.90
N VAL A 398 -6.33 4.75 0.39
CA VAL A 398 -6.57 5.94 1.24
C VAL A 398 -5.80 7.19 0.77
N LEU A 399 -4.81 7.05 -0.13
CA LEU A 399 -4.10 8.16 -0.78
C LEU A 399 -4.52 8.37 -2.24
N ALA A 400 -5.27 7.45 -2.84
CA ALA A 400 -5.53 7.42 -4.28
C ALA A 400 -6.55 8.46 -4.75
N GLY A 401 -7.50 8.86 -3.89
CA GLY A 401 -8.52 9.86 -4.19
C GLY A 401 -8.21 11.29 -3.75
N ALA A 402 -7.12 11.50 -3.00
CA ALA A 402 -6.73 12.83 -2.53
C ALA A 402 -6.39 13.76 -3.71
N LEU A 403 -6.85 15.01 -3.70
CA LEU A 403 -6.50 15.99 -4.73
C LEU A 403 -5.24 16.82 -4.40
N MET A 404 -4.87 16.87 -3.12
CA MET A 404 -3.75 17.60 -2.55
C MET A 404 -2.57 16.66 -2.16
N PRO A 405 -1.38 17.19 -1.82
CA PRO A 405 -0.28 16.39 -1.28
C PRO A 405 -0.72 15.52 -0.09
N SER A 406 -0.41 14.24 -0.16
CA SER A 406 -1.02 13.18 0.64
C SER A 406 0.01 12.13 1.09
N VAL A 407 -0.01 11.80 2.38
CA VAL A 407 0.87 10.78 2.98
C VAL A 407 0.12 9.85 3.93
N LEU A 408 0.63 8.65 4.09
CA LEU A 408 0.30 7.71 5.17
C LEU A 408 1.52 7.56 6.07
N VAL A 409 1.35 7.75 7.38
CA VAL A 409 2.42 7.72 8.38
C VAL A 409 2.26 6.46 9.23
N GLU A 410 3.26 5.60 9.18
CA GLU A 410 3.38 4.42 10.05
C GLU A 410 4.19 4.78 11.29
N ILE A 411 3.51 5.02 12.41
CA ILE A 411 4.11 5.61 13.62
C ILE A 411 4.97 4.64 14.47
N GLY A 412 5.15 3.41 13.99
CA GLY A 412 5.82 2.31 14.68
C GLY A 412 5.02 1.01 14.52
N TYR A 413 5.66 -0.13 14.82
CA TYR A 413 5.06 -1.44 14.60
C TYR A 413 4.30 -1.92 15.84
N ASN A 414 2.97 -2.00 15.79
CA ASN A 414 2.14 -2.51 16.89
C ASN A 414 2.39 -4.01 17.17
N SER A 415 2.92 -4.76 16.20
CA SER A 415 3.40 -6.15 16.38
C SER A 415 4.80 -6.27 17.01
N ASN A 416 5.50 -5.15 17.28
CA ASN A 416 6.79 -5.18 17.98
C ASN A 416 6.56 -5.06 19.50
N PRO A 417 7.12 -5.94 20.35
CA PRO A 417 6.93 -5.85 21.80
C PRO A 417 7.37 -4.52 22.43
N ILE A 418 8.42 -3.88 21.91
CA ILE A 418 8.93 -2.60 22.42
C ILE A 418 8.07 -1.43 21.90
N GLU A 419 7.69 -1.46 20.62
CA GLU A 419 6.92 -0.36 20.03
C GLU A 419 5.44 -0.41 20.41
N SER A 420 4.81 -1.58 20.55
CA SER A 420 3.41 -1.69 21.03
C SER A 420 3.22 -1.06 22.42
N VAL A 421 4.20 -1.17 23.31
CA VAL A 421 4.19 -0.49 24.61
C VAL A 421 4.34 1.03 24.46
N ARG A 422 5.26 1.50 23.60
CA ARG A 422 5.44 2.94 23.31
C ARG A 422 4.22 3.55 22.62
N LEU A 423 3.63 2.85 21.66
CA LEU A 423 2.46 3.27 20.92
C LEU A 423 1.22 3.43 21.81
N ASN A 424 1.19 2.79 22.97
CA ASN A 424 0.13 2.95 23.98
C ASN A 424 0.48 4.00 25.07
N ASP A 425 1.71 4.52 25.13
CA ASP A 425 2.13 5.60 26.03
C ASP A 425 1.70 6.97 25.48
N GLU A 426 0.87 7.69 26.26
CA GLU A 426 0.34 9.01 25.87
C GLU A 426 1.45 10.06 25.70
N LYS A 427 2.60 9.90 26.38
CA LYS A 427 3.77 10.78 26.21
C LYS A 427 4.42 10.56 24.85
N TYR A 428 4.65 9.31 24.44
CA TYR A 428 5.13 8.94 23.11
C TYR A 428 4.16 9.36 22.00
N GLN A 429 2.86 9.11 22.17
CA GLN A 429 1.79 9.57 21.26
C GLN A 429 1.82 11.10 21.06
N ARG A 430 2.05 11.86 22.14
CA ARG A 430 2.22 13.31 22.06
C ARG A 430 3.50 13.73 21.33
N PHE A 431 4.62 13.03 21.51
CA PHE A 431 5.85 13.33 20.76
C PHE A 431 5.75 12.95 19.28
N LEU A 432 5.04 11.87 18.92
CA LEU A 432 4.68 11.56 17.53
C LEU A 432 3.91 12.73 16.90
N ALA A 433 2.86 13.21 17.57
CA ALA A 433 2.07 14.36 17.12
C ALA A 433 2.91 15.65 16.96
N ILE A 434 3.79 15.96 17.92
CA ILE A 434 4.72 17.10 17.82
C ILE A 434 5.69 16.91 16.64
N GLY A 435 6.21 15.70 16.44
CA GLY A 435 7.12 15.37 15.35
C GLY A 435 6.50 15.51 13.97
N ILE A 436 5.29 14.98 13.76
CA ILE A 436 4.52 15.18 12.52
C ILE A 436 4.27 16.69 12.30
N ALA A 437 3.85 17.43 13.34
CA ALA A 437 3.63 18.87 13.24
C ALA A 437 4.90 19.68 12.92
N ASN A 438 6.07 19.25 13.43
CA ASN A 438 7.37 19.84 13.08
C ASN A 438 7.71 19.60 11.59
N GLY A 439 7.35 18.44 11.05
CA GLY A 439 7.50 18.13 9.63
C GLY A 439 6.55 18.93 8.73
N VAL A 440 5.30 19.10 9.16
CA VAL A 440 4.33 19.99 8.49
C VAL A 440 4.84 21.43 8.45
N ASP A 441 5.33 21.97 9.58
CA ASP A 441 5.94 23.31 9.63
C ASP A 441 7.13 23.42 8.66
N GLY A 442 8.00 22.41 8.64
CA GLY A 442 9.16 22.34 7.76
C GLY A 442 8.80 22.23 6.28
N PHE A 443 7.77 21.48 5.93
CA PHE A 443 7.28 21.35 4.56
C PHE A 443 6.66 22.66 4.06
N ILE A 444 5.77 23.27 4.86
CA ILE A 444 5.10 24.53 4.48
C ILE A 444 6.14 25.61 4.22
N ALA A 445 7.05 25.88 5.18
CA ALA A 445 8.04 26.95 5.09
C ALA A 445 9.14 26.78 4.02
N LYS A 446 9.11 25.69 3.23
CA LYS A 446 10.02 25.43 2.10
C LYS A 446 9.31 25.46 0.74
N ASN A 447 7.98 25.49 0.71
CA ASN A 447 7.18 25.34 -0.51
C ASN A 447 6.09 26.40 -0.66
N TYR A 448 5.81 27.19 0.40
CA TYR A 448 4.88 28.32 0.43
C TYR A 448 5.32 29.40 1.45
#